data_AF-A0A969CKS6-F1
#
_entry.id   AF-A0A969CKS6-F1
#
_cell.length_a   1.000
_cell.length_b   1.000
_cell.length_c   1.000
_cell.angle_alpha   90.00
_cell.angle_beta   90.00
_cell.angle_gamma   90.00
#
_symmetry.space_group_name_H-M   'P 1'
#
loop_
_entity.id
_entity.type
_entity.pdbx_description
1 polymer ?
#
loop_
_entity_poly.entity_id
_entity_poly.type
_entity_poly.pdbx_seq_one_letter_code
_entity_poly.pdbx_strand_id
1 'polypeptide(L)'
;MARQRSILSLILVLLATFLISCGGPSVATPPPTYTPDQLVKIQEYVSDIQAVQERSQELEKLIENRQWVKVRNFIHGPMAEARLSMNYITPNLLPKDQPAGRELVHDLLDNLIKIDQATEVGNTNSALNNSVAAFADIDKFIQLLPKTSSPSEESEA
;
A
#
# COMPACT_ATOMS: atom_id res chain seq x y z
N MET A 1 -12.59 -65.46 -4.05
CA MET A 1 -11.21 -64.96 -4.28
C MET A 1 -11.08 -63.94 -5.43
N ALA A 2 -11.81 -64.06 -6.55
CA ALA A 2 -11.71 -63.08 -7.67
C ALA A 2 -12.32 -61.69 -7.36
N ARG A 3 -13.46 -61.62 -6.65
CA ARG A 3 -14.13 -60.35 -6.30
C ARG A 3 -13.34 -59.47 -5.32
N GLN A 4 -12.63 -60.07 -4.36
CA GLN A 4 -11.80 -59.33 -3.39
C GLN A 4 -10.56 -58.72 -4.04
N ARG A 5 -9.97 -59.39 -5.04
CA ARG A 5 -8.84 -58.84 -5.81
C ARG A 5 -9.25 -57.59 -6.59
N SER A 6 -10.45 -57.57 -7.16
CA SER A 6 -10.96 -56.41 -7.91
C SER A 6 -11.23 -55.19 -7.04
N ILE A 7 -11.73 -55.39 -5.81
CA ILE A 7 -12.01 -54.28 -4.87
C ILE A 7 -10.69 -53.69 -4.35
N LEU A 8 -9.70 -54.53 -4.05
CA LEU A 8 -8.38 -54.08 -3.62
C LEU A 8 -7.65 -53.29 -4.72
N SER A 9 -7.76 -53.71 -5.99
CA SER A 9 -7.21 -52.93 -7.11
C SER A 9 -7.89 -51.58 -7.28
N LEU A 10 -9.22 -51.49 -7.09
CA LEU A 10 -9.95 -50.23 -7.21
C LEU A 10 -9.53 -49.22 -6.12
N ILE A 11 -9.37 -49.70 -4.88
CA ILE A 11 -8.92 -48.88 -3.75
C ILE A 11 -7.48 -48.40 -3.95
N LEU A 12 -6.60 -49.25 -4.49
CA LEU A 12 -5.22 -48.89 -4.82
C LEU A 12 -5.12 -47.81 -5.89
N VAL A 13 -5.95 -47.88 -6.94
CA VAL A 13 -5.99 -46.86 -7.99
C VAL A 13 -6.50 -45.52 -7.44
N LEU A 14 -7.55 -45.54 -6.61
CA LEU A 14 -8.05 -44.33 -5.95
C LEU A 14 -6.98 -43.69 -5.06
N LEU A 15 -6.31 -44.47 -4.20
CA LEU A 15 -5.22 -43.98 -3.36
C LEU A 15 -4.07 -43.38 -4.19
N ALA A 16 -3.68 -44.02 -5.30
CA ALA A 16 -2.64 -43.49 -6.18
C ALA A 16 -3.04 -42.14 -6.80
N THR A 17 -4.30 -41.97 -7.21
CA THR A 17 -4.78 -40.68 -7.76
C THR A 17 -4.82 -39.56 -6.71
N PHE A 18 -5.19 -39.87 -5.46
CA PHE A 18 -5.17 -38.88 -4.37
C PHE A 18 -3.74 -38.50 -3.95
N LEU A 19 -2.78 -39.42 -4.01
CA LEU A 19 -1.39 -39.15 -3.63
C LEU A 19 -0.65 -38.30 -4.67
N ILE A 20 -0.91 -38.49 -5.97
CA ILE A 20 -0.26 -37.71 -7.04
C ILE A 20 -0.84 -36.28 -7.08
N SER A 21 -2.10 -36.09 -6.71
CA SER A 21 -2.78 -34.78 -6.77
C SER A 21 -2.37 -33.79 -5.66
N CYS A 22 -1.65 -34.23 -4.62
CA CYS A 22 -1.14 -33.34 -3.56
C CYS A 22 0.33 -32.93 -3.74
N GLY A 23 1.01 -33.40 -4.79
CA GLY A 23 2.37 -32.99 -5.14
C GLY A 23 2.35 -31.71 -5.97
N GLY A 24 2.04 -30.57 -5.36
CA GLY A 24 2.31 -29.27 -6.00
C GLY A 24 3.80 -29.18 -6.38
N PRO A 25 4.16 -28.52 -7.50
CA PRO A 25 5.55 -28.44 -7.92
C PRO A 25 6.39 -27.80 -6.80
N SER A 26 7.27 -28.60 -6.20
CA SER A 26 8.31 -28.16 -5.25
C SER A 26 9.44 -27.45 -5.99
N VAL A 27 9.09 -26.50 -6.85
CA VAL A 27 10.05 -25.56 -7.42
C VAL A 27 10.17 -24.43 -6.42
N ALA A 28 11.36 -24.22 -5.89
CA ALA A 28 11.66 -23.05 -5.08
C ALA A 28 11.34 -21.81 -5.93
N THR A 29 10.25 -21.12 -5.62
CA THR A 29 9.92 -19.87 -6.29
C THR A 29 11.01 -18.86 -5.92
N PRO A 30 11.65 -18.22 -6.91
CA PRO A 30 12.60 -17.15 -6.60
C PRO A 30 11.90 -16.08 -5.75
N PRO A 31 12.63 -15.37 -4.89
CA PRO A 31 12.04 -14.30 -4.08
C PRO A 31 11.31 -13.32 -5.00
N PRO A 32 10.10 -12.87 -4.62
CA PRO A 32 9.28 -12.03 -5.48
C PRO A 32 10.03 -10.71 -5.76
N THR A 33 10.19 -10.42 -7.05
CA THR A 33 10.74 -9.16 -7.56
C THR A 33 9.63 -8.39 -8.27
N TYR A 34 9.83 -7.08 -8.39
CA TYR A 34 8.90 -6.22 -9.12
C TYR A 34 8.91 -6.55 -10.63
N THR A 35 7.73 -6.68 -11.22
CA THR A 35 7.60 -6.74 -12.68
C THR A 35 7.68 -5.35 -13.30
N PRO A 36 8.02 -5.22 -14.59
CA PRO A 36 7.99 -3.94 -15.29
C PRO A 36 6.62 -3.23 -15.19
N ASP A 37 5.52 -3.98 -15.33
CA ASP A 37 4.17 -3.42 -15.23
C ASP A 37 3.85 -2.87 -13.83
N GLN A 38 4.32 -3.55 -12.77
CA GLN A 38 4.21 -3.06 -11.40
C GLN A 38 4.99 -1.76 -11.21
N LEU A 39 6.22 -1.68 -11.73
CA LEU A 39 7.04 -0.47 -11.64
C LEU A 39 6.41 0.71 -12.39
N VAL A 40 5.86 0.48 -13.58
CA VAL A 40 5.13 1.51 -14.34
C VAL A 40 3.95 2.04 -13.53
N LYS A 41 3.15 1.14 -12.92
CA LYS A 41 2.01 1.54 -12.08
C LYS A 41 2.43 2.31 -10.83
N ILE A 42 3.53 1.91 -10.20
CA ILE A 42 4.08 2.64 -9.05
C ILE A 42 4.53 4.05 -9.48
N GLN A 43 5.26 4.14 -10.58
CA GLN A 43 5.79 5.40 -11.10
C GLN A 43 4.70 6.36 -11.58
N GLU A 44 3.57 5.83 -12.08
CA GLU A 44 2.40 6.61 -12.52
C GLU A 44 1.81 7.47 -11.39
N TYR A 45 1.80 6.94 -10.15
CA TYR A 45 1.10 7.58 -9.02
C TYR A 45 2.03 8.14 -7.94
N VAL A 46 3.32 7.79 -7.93
CA VAL A 46 4.25 8.25 -6.88
C VAL A 46 4.46 9.77 -6.89
N SER A 47 4.43 10.39 -8.07
CA SER A 47 4.60 11.85 -8.21
C SER A 47 3.49 12.62 -7.49
N ASP A 48 2.26 12.13 -7.52
CA ASP A 48 1.12 12.79 -6.89
C ASP A 48 1.26 12.77 -5.37
N ILE A 49 1.77 11.66 -4.82
CA ILE A 49 2.03 11.51 -3.38
C ILE A 49 3.16 12.46 -2.95
N GLN A 50 4.25 12.52 -3.71
CA GLN A 50 5.39 13.40 -3.44
C GLN A 50 4.99 14.89 -3.50
N ALA A 51 4.19 15.27 -4.51
CA ALA A 51 3.71 16.64 -4.64
C ALA A 51 2.86 17.08 -3.42
N VAL A 52 2.12 16.15 -2.81
CA VAL A 52 1.36 16.44 -1.58
C VAL A 52 2.26 16.43 -0.35
N GLN A 53 3.23 15.51 -0.26
CA GLN A 53 4.22 15.43 0.83
C GLN A 53 4.98 16.77 1.01
N GLU A 54 5.41 17.39 -0.10
CA GLU A 54 6.13 18.67 -0.09
C GLU A 54 5.30 19.85 0.44
N ARG A 55 3.98 19.69 0.52
CA ARG A 55 3.03 20.71 0.97
C ARG A 55 2.63 20.57 2.43
N SER A 56 3.37 19.78 3.22
CA SER A 56 3.11 19.62 4.66
C SER A 56 3.03 20.93 5.44
N GLN A 57 4.01 21.82 5.20
CA GLN A 57 4.04 23.15 5.82
C GLN A 57 2.87 24.04 5.39
N GLU A 58 2.27 23.82 4.22
CA GLU A 58 1.08 24.56 3.79
C GLU A 58 -0.09 24.22 4.73
N LEU A 59 -0.37 22.93 4.93
CA LEU A 59 -1.47 22.49 5.79
C LEU A 59 -1.28 22.95 7.24
N GLU A 60 -0.06 22.83 7.78
CA GLU A 60 0.27 23.33 9.12
C GLU A 60 -0.03 24.82 9.27
N LYS A 61 0.45 25.65 8.32
CA LYS A 61 0.17 27.10 8.32
C LYS A 61 -1.32 27.40 8.21
N LEU A 62 -2.08 26.63 7.42
CA LEU A 62 -3.54 26.81 7.32
C LEU A 62 -4.22 26.53 8.67
N ILE A 63 -3.78 25.50 9.40
CA ILE A 63 -4.29 25.12 10.72
C ILE A 63 -3.92 26.17 11.79
N GLU A 64 -2.66 26.60 11.83
CA GLU A 64 -2.17 27.63 12.77
C GLU A 64 -2.94 28.95 12.61
N ASN A 65 -3.20 29.33 11.36
CA ASN A 65 -3.97 30.53 11.03
C ASN A 65 -5.50 30.32 11.12
N ARG A 66 -5.95 29.14 11.58
CA ARG A 66 -7.37 28.79 11.76
C ARG A 66 -8.20 28.97 10.49
N GLN A 67 -7.59 28.75 9.33
CA GLN A 67 -8.26 28.87 8.03
C GLN A 67 -9.06 27.59 7.73
N TRP A 68 -10.04 27.26 8.57
CA TRP A 68 -10.71 25.95 8.60
C TRP A 68 -11.33 25.53 7.27
N VAL A 69 -11.92 26.45 6.52
CA VAL A 69 -12.44 26.17 5.17
C VAL A 69 -11.32 25.68 4.25
N LYS A 70 -10.13 26.30 4.31
CA LYS A 70 -8.99 25.89 3.49
C LYS A 70 -8.35 24.59 3.99
N VAL A 71 -8.31 24.36 5.31
CA VAL A 71 -7.87 23.08 5.88
C VAL A 71 -8.75 21.95 5.34
N ARG A 72 -10.08 22.12 5.39
CA ARG A 72 -11.05 21.15 4.84
C ARG A 72 -10.89 20.95 3.34
N ASN A 73 -10.69 22.02 2.58
CA ASN A 73 -10.42 21.92 1.14
C ASN A 73 -9.12 21.15 0.86
N PHE A 74 -8.09 21.34 1.68
CA PHE A 74 -6.81 20.65 1.53
C PHE A 74 -6.95 19.14 1.81
N ILE A 75 -7.67 18.74 2.87
CA ILE A 75 -7.82 17.32 3.22
C ILE A 75 -8.77 16.56 2.28
N HIS A 76 -9.77 17.22 1.70
CA HIS A 76 -10.68 16.61 0.73
C HIS A 76 -10.23 16.74 -0.73
N GLY A 77 -9.22 17.57 -1.01
CA GLY A 77 -8.59 17.68 -2.33
C GLY A 77 -7.23 16.99 -2.32
N PRO A 78 -6.11 17.72 -2.14
CA PRO A 78 -4.76 17.18 -2.16
C PRO A 78 -4.55 15.89 -1.35
N MET A 79 -4.97 15.83 -0.08
CA MET A 79 -4.74 14.63 0.74
C MET A 79 -5.60 13.44 0.30
N ALA A 80 -6.82 13.70 -0.18
CA ALA A 80 -7.69 12.66 -0.70
C ALA A 80 -7.13 12.06 -2.00
N GLU A 81 -6.52 12.89 -2.85
CA GLU A 81 -5.81 12.48 -4.06
C GLU A 81 -4.56 11.65 -3.73
N ALA A 82 -3.73 12.10 -2.78
CA ALA A 82 -2.59 11.30 -2.31
C ALA A 82 -3.03 9.92 -1.78
N ARG A 83 -4.09 9.88 -0.97
CA ARG A 83 -4.67 8.61 -0.48
C ARG A 83 -5.17 7.73 -1.63
N LEU A 84 -5.77 8.30 -2.66
CA LEU A 84 -6.20 7.56 -3.85
C LEU A 84 -5.00 6.95 -4.58
N SER A 85 -3.94 7.73 -4.80
CA SER A 85 -2.69 7.26 -5.40
C SER A 85 -2.04 6.14 -4.58
N MET A 86 -2.01 6.25 -3.25
CA MET A 86 -1.55 5.16 -2.37
C MET A 86 -2.39 3.88 -2.52
N ASN A 87 -3.71 4.01 -2.67
CA ASN A 87 -4.59 2.85 -2.94
C ASN A 87 -4.27 2.18 -4.29
N TYR A 88 -3.96 2.95 -5.33
CA TYR A 88 -3.56 2.40 -6.63
C TYR A 88 -2.18 1.73 -6.61
N ILE A 89 -1.25 2.25 -5.81
CA ILE A 89 0.08 1.67 -5.66
C ILE A 89 0.07 0.37 -4.84
N THR A 90 -0.70 0.33 -3.75
CA THR A 90 -0.70 -0.78 -2.79
C THR A 90 -0.81 -2.19 -3.40
N PRO A 91 -1.72 -2.49 -4.35
CA PRO A 91 -1.80 -3.82 -4.97
C PRO A 91 -0.60 -4.16 -5.87
N ASN A 92 0.21 -3.16 -6.25
CA ASN A 92 1.41 -3.32 -7.07
C ASN A 92 2.69 -3.49 -6.24
N LEU A 93 2.61 -3.36 -4.91
CA LEU A 93 3.72 -3.71 -4.01
C LEU A 93 3.97 -5.23 -4.00
N LEU A 94 5.18 -5.62 -3.57
CA LEU A 94 5.47 -7.03 -3.32
C LEU A 94 4.46 -7.60 -2.31
N PRO A 95 4.03 -8.88 -2.44
CA PRO A 95 3.01 -9.46 -1.58
C PRO A 95 3.25 -9.30 -0.07
N LYS A 96 4.52 -9.29 0.35
CA LYS A 96 4.92 -9.09 1.74
C LYS A 96 4.68 -7.67 2.27
N ASP A 97 4.70 -6.67 1.39
CA ASP A 97 4.63 -5.23 1.75
C ASP A 97 3.20 -4.68 1.60
N GLN A 98 2.33 -5.37 0.86
CA GLN A 98 0.94 -4.94 0.66
C GLN A 98 0.13 -4.78 1.96
N PRO A 99 0.25 -5.66 2.99
CA PRO A 99 -0.46 -5.46 4.25
C PRO A 99 -0.07 -4.13 4.93
N ALA A 100 1.22 -3.82 4.98
CA ALA A 100 1.72 -2.58 5.54
C ALA A 100 1.26 -1.36 4.71
N GLY A 101 1.27 -1.47 3.38
CA GLY A 101 0.73 -0.43 2.51
C GLY A 101 -0.75 -0.14 2.76
N ARG A 102 -1.58 -1.18 2.92
CA ARG A 102 -3.02 -1.03 3.25
C ARG A 102 -3.24 -0.39 4.62
N GLU A 103 -2.43 -0.76 5.61
CA GLU A 103 -2.50 -0.18 6.95
C GLU A 103 -2.18 1.32 6.92
N LEU A 104 -1.13 1.73 6.23
CA LEU A 104 -0.79 3.16 6.10
C LEU A 104 -1.86 3.98 5.38
N VAL A 105 -2.54 3.40 4.38
CA VAL A 105 -3.69 4.04 3.72
C VAL A 105 -4.88 4.22 4.68
N HIS A 106 -5.09 3.25 5.57
CA HIS A 106 -6.12 3.30 6.60
C HIS A 106 -5.77 4.34 7.66
N ASP A 107 -4.55 4.32 8.18
CA ASP A 107 -4.06 5.28 9.19
C ASP A 107 -4.12 6.72 8.66
N LEU A 108 -3.75 6.92 7.39
CA LEU A 108 -3.93 8.20 6.72
C LEU A 108 -5.39 8.63 6.74
N LEU A 109 -6.33 7.77 6.35
CA LEU A 109 -7.76 8.09 6.38
C LEU A 109 -8.22 8.48 7.79
N ASP A 110 -7.85 7.71 8.80
CA ASP A 110 -8.21 7.97 10.19
C ASP A 110 -7.70 9.33 10.66
N ASN A 111 -6.47 9.69 10.29
CA ASN A 111 -5.88 10.98 10.60
C ASN A 111 -6.61 12.12 9.87
N LEU A 112 -6.99 11.94 8.59
CA LEU A 112 -7.80 12.93 7.86
C LEU A 112 -9.17 13.15 8.50
N ILE A 113 -9.85 12.08 8.93
CA ILE A 113 -11.13 12.18 9.65
C ILE A 113 -10.96 12.98 10.94
N LYS A 114 -9.91 12.72 11.71
CA LYS A 114 -9.64 13.46 12.96
C LYS A 114 -9.28 14.92 12.71
N ILE A 115 -8.61 15.25 11.60
CA ILE A 115 -8.40 16.65 11.20
C ILE A 115 -9.75 17.31 10.91
N ASP A 116 -10.62 16.68 10.11
CA ASP A 116 -11.94 17.24 9.77
C ASP A 116 -12.77 17.50 11.05
N GLN A 117 -12.88 16.50 11.94
CA GLN A 117 -13.53 16.63 13.25
C GLN A 117 -12.92 17.76 14.10
N ALA A 118 -11.60 17.90 14.11
CA ALA A 118 -10.94 18.99 14.83
C ALA A 118 -11.28 20.36 14.24
N THR A 119 -11.49 20.47 12.92
CA THR A 119 -11.90 21.72 12.28
C THR A 119 -13.34 22.12 12.63
N GLU A 120 -14.25 21.17 12.83
CA GLU A 120 -15.65 21.45 13.21
C GLU A 120 -15.75 22.18 14.54
N VAL A 121 -14.88 21.82 15.50
CA VAL A 121 -14.84 22.41 16.85
C VAL A 121 -13.70 23.43 17.02
N GLY A 122 -12.94 23.73 15.96
CA GLY A 122 -11.83 24.69 15.99
C GLY A 122 -10.65 24.29 16.88
N ASN A 123 -10.40 22.99 17.05
CA ASN A 123 -9.33 22.46 17.90
C ASN A 123 -7.99 22.41 17.14
N THR A 124 -7.24 23.51 17.18
CA THR A 124 -5.93 23.65 16.52
C THR A 124 -4.94 22.56 16.90
N ASN A 125 -4.82 22.22 18.19
CA ASN A 125 -3.85 21.22 18.66
C ASN A 125 -4.16 19.83 18.09
N SER A 126 -5.43 19.42 18.10
CA SER A 126 -5.85 18.16 17.49
C SER A 126 -5.62 18.16 15.98
N ALA A 127 -5.94 19.25 15.29
CA ALA A 127 -5.71 19.36 13.85
C ALA A 127 -4.21 19.25 13.50
N LEU A 128 -3.32 19.95 14.23
CA LEU A 128 -1.87 19.87 14.01
C LEU A 128 -1.32 18.47 14.26
N ASN A 129 -1.66 17.86 15.40
CA ASN A 129 -1.15 16.53 15.75
C ASN A 129 -1.56 15.49 14.70
N ASN A 130 -2.79 15.53 14.22
CA ASN A 130 -3.26 14.60 13.18
C ASN A 130 -2.71 14.95 11.78
N SER A 131 -2.43 16.23 11.49
CA SER A 131 -1.71 16.63 10.27
C SER A 131 -0.31 16.03 10.22
N VAL A 132 0.46 16.16 11.31
CA VAL A 132 1.80 15.57 11.43
C VAL A 132 1.74 14.05 11.27
N ALA A 133 0.77 13.39 11.90
CA ALA A 133 0.58 11.95 11.77
C ALA A 133 0.24 11.54 10.33
N ALA A 134 -0.67 12.26 9.65
CA ALA A 134 -1.03 12.00 8.27
C ALA A 134 0.18 12.08 7.31
N PHE A 135 1.04 13.09 7.48
CA PHE A 135 2.27 13.18 6.68
C PHE A 135 3.28 12.10 7.04
N ALA A 136 3.38 11.69 8.31
CA ALA A 136 4.22 10.57 8.69
C ALA A 136 3.76 9.24 8.06
N ASP A 137 2.46 9.04 7.85
CA ASP A 137 1.94 7.85 7.16
C ASP A 137 2.28 7.87 5.66
N ILE A 138 2.23 9.05 5.02
CA ILE A 138 2.72 9.26 3.64
C ILE A 138 4.21 8.95 3.55
N ASP A 139 5.03 9.47 4.47
CA ASP A 139 6.47 9.25 4.48
C ASP A 139 6.83 7.76 4.62
N LYS A 140 6.17 7.06 5.54
CA LYS A 140 6.34 5.61 5.71
C LYS A 140 5.92 4.85 4.46
N PHE A 141 4.85 5.29 3.79
CA PHE A 141 4.38 4.64 2.57
C PHE A 141 5.39 4.80 1.44
N ILE A 142 5.96 6.00 1.27
CA ILE A 142 7.04 6.25 0.31
C ILE A 142 8.25 5.35 0.59
N GLN A 143 8.57 5.09 1.86
CA GLN A 143 9.67 4.18 2.24
C GLN A 143 9.41 2.71 1.88
N LEU A 144 8.16 2.29 1.69
CA LEU A 144 7.82 0.95 1.20
C LEU A 144 8.04 0.79 -0.31
N LEU A 145 8.14 1.90 -1.04
CA LEU A 145 8.26 1.86 -2.49
C LEU A 145 9.63 1.31 -2.91
N PRO A 146 9.71 0.64 -4.08
CA PRO A 146 11.00 0.27 -4.63
C PRO A 146 11.86 1.52 -4.78
N LYS A 147 13.11 1.45 -4.28
CA LYS A 147 14.11 2.48 -4.57
C LYS A 147 14.43 2.39 -6.05
N THR A 148 13.78 3.21 -6.87
CA THR A 148 14.24 3.45 -8.23
C THR A 148 15.60 4.12 -8.08
N SER A 149 16.68 3.38 -8.37
CA SER A 149 17.95 4.01 -8.71
C SER A 149 17.65 5.01 -9.82
N SER A 150 17.78 6.30 -9.52
CA SER A 150 17.81 7.34 -10.54
C SER A 150 18.77 6.90 -11.66
N PRO A 151 18.49 7.14 -12.95
CA PRO A 151 19.38 6.80 -14.08
C PRO A 151 20.76 7.51 -14.07
N SER A 152 21.18 8.10 -12.95
CA SER A 152 22.40 8.89 -12.82
C SER A 152 23.64 8.11 -12.37
N GLU A 153 23.58 6.79 -12.23
CA GLU A 153 24.73 5.96 -11.83
C GLU A 153 25.40 5.17 -12.98
N GLU A 154 24.97 5.36 -14.23
CA GLU A 154 25.57 4.68 -15.40
C GLU A 154 26.58 5.56 -16.19
N SER A 155 27.04 6.69 -15.61
CA SER A 155 27.99 7.59 -16.28
C SER A 155 29.35 7.77 -15.59
N GLU A 156 29.82 6.80 -14.82
CA GLU A 156 31.25 6.70 -14.48
C GLU A 156 31.75 5.28 -14.81
N ALA A 157 32.02 5.10 -16.11
CA ALA A 157 32.95 4.10 -16.62
C ALA A 157 34.35 4.72 -16.73
#